data_AF-A0A382RLW6-F1
#
_entry.id   AF-A0A382RLW6-F1
#
_cell.length_a   1.000
_cell.length_b   1.000
_cell.length_c   1.000
_cell.angle_alpha   90.00
_cell.angle_beta   90.00
_cell.angle_gamma   90.00
#
_symmetry.space_group_name_H-M   'P 1'
#
loop_
_entity.id
_entity.type
_entity.pdbx_description
1 polymer ?
#
loop_
_entity_poly.entity_id
_entity_poly.type
_entity_poly.pdbx_seq_one_letter_code
_entity_poly.pdbx_strand_id
1 'polypeptide(L)' 'MSKKVNEMRNDHELIKQFQEGNQSAYDELVKRHLQTTYQFFLKFTKDPMDAEDLAQDVFIKLFQSLHNF' A
#
# COMPACT_ATOMS: atom_id res chain seq x y z
N MET A 1 -4.78 16.06 -13.66
CA MET A 1 -5.31 15.80 -12.30
C MET A 1 -6.31 14.64 -12.24
N SER A 2 -6.85 14.13 -13.35
CA SER A 2 -7.92 13.12 -13.36
C SER A 2 -7.49 11.68 -13.01
N LYS A 3 -6.22 11.32 -13.22
CA LYS A 3 -5.72 9.94 -13.02
C LYS A 3 -5.67 9.54 -11.54
N LYS A 4 -5.13 10.41 -10.67
CA LYS A 4 -5.05 10.20 -9.21
C LYS A 4 -6.42 10.05 -8.53
N VAL A 5 -7.42 10.80 -8.98
CA VAL A 5 -8.78 10.72 -8.42
C VAL A 5 -9.43 9.38 -8.78
N ASN A 6 -9.16 8.87 -9.98
CA ASN A 6 -9.64 7.56 -10.42
C ASN A 6 -8.95 6.41 -9.66
N GLU A 7 -7.63 6.53 -9.41
CA GLU A 7 -6.86 5.59 -8.58
C GLU A 7 -7.38 5.55 -7.15
N MET A 8 -7.63 6.70 -6.50
CA MET A 8 -8.21 6.72 -5.15
C MET A 8 -9.58 6.05 -5.09
N ARG A 9 -10.47 6.31 -6.06
CA ARG A 9 -11.79 5.62 -6.10
C ARG A 9 -11.62 4.11 -6.25
N ASN A 10 -10.64 3.68 -7.03
CA ASN A 10 -10.36 2.26 -7.21
C ASN A 10 -9.70 1.63 -5.97
N ASP A 11 -8.88 2.36 -5.23
CA ASP A 11 -8.27 1.86 -3.99
C ASP A 11 -9.32 1.62 -2.91
N HIS A 12 -10.36 2.47 -2.81
CA HIS A 12 -11.48 2.22 -1.90
C HIS A 12 -12.23 0.93 -2.26
N GLU A 13 -12.41 0.65 -3.56
CA GLU A 13 -13.02 -0.60 -4.01
C GLU A 13 -12.15 -1.81 -3.68
N LEU A 14 -10.83 -1.71 -3.86
CA LEU A 14 -9.90 -2.78 -3.49
C LEU A 14 -9.87 -3.02 -1.98
N ILE A 15 -9.90 -1.97 -1.17
CA ILE A 15 -10.00 -2.10 0.30
C ILE A 15 -11.29 -2.83 0.67
N LYS A 16 -12.42 -2.44 0.09
CA LYS A 16 -13.71 -3.09 0.35
C LYS A 16 -13.68 -4.56 -0.05
N GLN A 17 -13.17 -4.88 -1.23
CA GLN A 17 -13.03 -6.28 -1.69
C GLN A 17 -12.13 -7.09 -0.75
N PHE A 18 -11.03 -6.49 -0.27
CA PHE A 18 -10.15 -7.14 0.70
C PHE A 18 -10.85 -7.44 2.02
N GLN A 19 -11.61 -6.50 2.56
CA GLN A 19 -12.42 -6.69 3.77
C GLN A 19 -13.52 -7.75 3.58
N GLU A 20 -14.06 -7.89 2.36
CA GLU A 20 -14.99 -8.96 1.98
C GLU A 20 -14.29 -10.33 1.78
N GLY A 21 -12.97 -10.42 1.98
CA GLY A 21 -12.18 -11.65 1.95
C GLY A 21 -11.36 -11.86 0.67
N ASN A 22 -11.41 -10.93 -0.30
CA ASN A 22 -10.60 -11.03 -1.52
C ASN A 22 -9.14 -10.61 -1.26
N GLN A 23 -8.31 -11.57 -0.89
CA GLN A 23 -6.88 -11.36 -0.61
C GLN A 23 -6.12 -10.71 -1.79
N SER A 24 -6.49 -11.03 -3.04
CA SER A 24 -5.82 -10.48 -4.22
C SER A 24 -6.01 -8.96 -4.40
N ALA A 25 -7.07 -8.39 -3.78
CA ALA A 25 -7.29 -6.95 -3.79
C ALA A 25 -6.23 -6.21 -2.95
N TYR A 26 -5.72 -6.85 -1.90
CA TYR A 26 -4.61 -6.32 -1.13
C TYR A 26 -3.29 -6.33 -1.91
N ASP A 27 -3.00 -7.40 -2.65
CA ASP A 27 -1.80 -7.47 -3.50
C ASP A 27 -1.77 -6.34 -4.53
N GLU A 28 -2.93 -6.00 -5.10
CA GLU A 28 -3.07 -4.89 -6.03
C GLU A 28 -2.80 -3.52 -5.36
N LEU A 29 -3.31 -3.32 -4.14
CA LEU A 29 -2.99 -2.12 -3.34
C LEU A 29 -1.50 -2.01 -3.07
N VAL A 30 -0.84 -3.11 -2.66
CA VAL A 30 0.60 -3.14 -2.41
C VAL A 30 1.36 -2.81 -3.70
N LYS A 31 1.05 -3.46 -4.82
CA LYS A 31 1.74 -3.23 -6.12
C LYS A 31 1.67 -1.76 -6.55
N ARG A 32 0.53 -1.10 -6.35
CA ARG A 32 0.34 0.32 -6.72
C ARG A 32 1.17 1.27 -5.89
N HIS A 33 1.29 0.99 -4.59
CA HIS A 33 1.82 1.96 -3.63
C HIS A 33 3.25 1.65 -3.17
N LEU A 34 3.72 0.40 -3.30
CA LEU A 34 5.03 -0.04 -2.79
C LEU A 34 6.18 0.81 -3.31
N GLN A 35 6.23 1.08 -4.62
CA GLN A 35 7.31 1.86 -5.21
C GLN A 35 7.32 3.30 -4.67
N THR A 36 6.16 3.92 -4.51
CA THR A 36 6.04 5.30 -4.02
C THR A 36 6.41 5.38 -2.54
N THR A 37 5.96 4.41 -1.73
CA THR A 37 6.30 4.29 -0.30
C THR A 37 7.79 4.04 -0.10
N TYR A 38 8.38 3.14 -0.88
CA TYR A 38 9.83 2.89 -0.87
C TYR A 38 10.62 4.16 -1.23
N GLN A 39 10.26 4.84 -2.31
CA GLN A 39 10.92 6.09 -2.72
C GLN A 39 10.76 7.21 -1.68
N PHE A 40 9.65 7.21 -0.94
CA PHE A 40 9.47 8.13 0.18
C PHE A 40 10.49 7.85 1.27
N PHE A 41 10.60 6.61 1.77
CA PHE A 41 11.57 6.26 2.81
C PHE A 41 13.02 6.44 2.37
N LEU A 42 13.35 6.04 1.14
CA LEU A 42 14.70 6.16 0.59
C LEU A 42 15.22 7.61 0.62
N LYS A 43 14.35 8.61 0.44
CA LYS A 43 14.73 10.03 0.53
C LYS A 43 15.19 10.45 1.94
N PHE A 44 14.71 9.78 2.98
CA PHE A 44 15.02 10.10 4.37
C PHE A 44 16.11 9.20 4.95
N THR A 45 16.04 7.89 4.71
CA THR A 45 17.01 6.92 5.22
C THR A 45 18.34 7.04 4.49
N LYS A 46 18.30 7.33 3.18
CA LYS A 46 19.46 7.22 2.26
C LYS A 46 20.09 5.82 2.25
N ASP A 47 19.39 4.84 2.77
CA ASP A 47 19.78 3.44 2.83
C ASP A 47 18.68 2.60 2.15
N PRO A 48 19.00 1.83 1.10
CA PRO A 48 18.03 1.00 0.39
C PRO A 48 17.40 -0.10 1.25
N MET A 49 18.15 -0.71 2.17
CA MET A 49 17.69 -1.80 3.02
C MET A 49 16.71 -1.26 4.06
N ASP A 50 17.07 -0.18 4.77
CA ASP A 50 16.18 0.47 5.73
C ASP A 50 14.90 0.97 5.04
N ALA A 51 15.01 1.50 3.81
CA ALA A 51 13.86 1.98 3.06
C ALA A 51 12.91 0.84 2.64
N GLU A 52 13.47 -0.31 2.29
CA GLU A 52 12.70 -1.50 1.95
C GLU A 52 11.99 -2.06 3.18
N ASP A 53 12.70 -2.22 4.29
CA ASP A 53 12.15 -2.72 5.55
C ASP A 53 11.01 -1.83 6.06
N LEU A 54 11.20 -0.51 6.05
CA LEU A 54 10.15 0.44 6.44
C LEU A 54 8.93 0.38 5.51
N ALA A 55 9.15 0.23 4.20
CA ALA A 55 8.05 0.10 3.25
C ALA A 55 7.25 -1.18 3.51
N GLN A 56 7.93 -2.31 3.73
CA GLN A 56 7.29 -3.57 4.05
C GLN A 56 6.50 -3.49 5.37
N ASP A 57 7.08 -2.90 6.42
CA ASP A 57 6.44 -2.68 7.72
C ASP A 57 5.12 -1.90 7.62
N VAL A 58 5.08 -0.88 6.77
CA VAL A 58 3.87 -0.09 6.53
C VAL A 58 2.76 -0.97 5.95
N PHE A 59 3.07 -1.82 4.97
CA PHE A 59 2.07 -2.71 4.38
C PHE A 59 1.70 -3.84 5.34
N ILE A 60 2.61 -4.39 6.14
CA ILE A 60 2.22 -5.38 7.17
C ILE A 60 1.20 -4.77 8.14
N LYS A 61 1.45 -3.55 8.61
CA LYS A 61 0.52 -2.83 9.51
C LYS A 61 -0.80 -2.49 8.81
N LEU A 62 -0.76 -2.11 7.53
CA LEU A 62 -1.96 -1.82 6.74
C LEU A 62 -2.83 -3.08 6.60
N PHE A 63 -2.23 -4.23 6.26
CA PHE A 63 -2.92 -5.51 6.18
C PHE A 63 -3.61 -5.84 7.49
N GLN A 64 -2.88 -5.79 8.61
CA GLN A 64 -3.43 -6.08 9.94
C GLN A 64 -4.56 -5.12 10.32
N SER A 65 -4.39 -3.84 10.02
CA SER A 65 -5.42 -2.83 10.29
C SER A 65 -6.68 -3.13 9.48
N LEU A 66 -6.57 -3.32 8.17
CA LEU A 66 -7.72 -3.55 7.29
C LEU A 66 -8.40 -4.90 7.54
N HIS A 67 -7.65 -5.92 7.99
CA HIS A 67 -8.22 -7.22 8.31
C HIS A 67 -9.00 -7.24 9.63
N ASN A 68 -8.66 -6.34 10.55
CA ASN A 68 -9.31 -6.23 11.87
C ASN A 68 -10.52 -5.26 11.89
N PHE A 69 -10.86 -4.64 10.75
CA PHE A 69 -12.02 -3.75 10.58
C PHE A 69 -13.06 -4.40 9.67
#